data_AF-A0A2C9V7H1-F1
#
_entry.id   AF-A0A2C9V7H1-F1
#
_cell.length_a   1.000
_cell.length_b   1.000
_cell.length_c   1.000
_cell.angle_alpha   90.00
_cell.angle_beta   90.00
_cell.angle_gamma   90.00
#
_symmetry.space_group_name_H-M   'P 1'
#
loop_
_entity.id
_entity.type
_entity.pdbx_description
1 polymer ?
#
loop_
_entity_poly.entity_id
_entity_poly.type
_entity_poly.pdbx_seq_one_letter_code
_entity_poly.pdbx_strand_id
1 'polypeptide(L)' 'MGQTISKSINRFEHKHNWDVTWCPVEEKLQGGCEAIGGEFVCFVHFSRKYGLEMMPKNCKCSPSGSDQKLCTCDIIC' A
#
# COMPACT_ATOMS: atom_id res chain seq x y z
N MET A 1 16.93 -8.51 -53.58
CA MET A 1 18.01 -7.93 -52.77
C MET A 1 17.38 -7.36 -51.51
N GLY A 2 17.15 -8.20 -50.51
CA GLY A 2 16.52 -7.81 -49.24
C GLY A 2 17.60 -7.59 -48.18
N GLN A 3 17.79 -6.34 -47.75
CA GLN A 3 18.66 -6.04 -46.61
C GLN A 3 17.83 -6.13 -45.33
N THR A 4 17.89 -7.29 -44.68
CA THR A 4 17.39 -7.48 -43.32
C THR A 4 18.35 -6.79 -42.36
N ILE A 5 18.03 -5.56 -41.98
CA ILE A 5 18.75 -4.84 -40.93
C ILE A 5 18.28 -5.47 -39.60
N SER A 6 18.99 -6.52 -39.19
CA SER A 6 18.87 -7.14 -37.87
C SER A 6 19.32 -6.15 -36.81
N LYS A 7 18.43 -5.22 -36.42
CA LYS A 7 18.62 -4.45 -35.19
C LYS A 7 18.48 -5.43 -34.04
N SER A 8 19.63 -5.90 -33.55
CA SER A 8 19.76 -6.54 -32.25
C SER A 8 19.39 -5.50 -31.19
N ILE A 9 18.10 -5.39 -30.92
CA ILE A 9 17.58 -4.64 -29.78
C ILE A 9 17.92 -5.52 -28.57
N ASN A 10 19.05 -5.25 -27.94
CA ASN A 10 19.32 -5.69 -26.58
C ASN A 10 18.20 -5.13 -25.70
N ARG A 11 17.13 -5.91 -25.54
CA ARG A 11 16.13 -5.70 -24.49
C ARG A 11 16.86 -6.03 -23.20
N PHE A 12 17.54 -5.02 -22.64
CA PHE A 12 17.90 -4.98 -21.24
C PHE A 12 16.60 -5.18 -20.47
N GLU A 13 16.35 -6.41 -20.04
CA GLU A 13 15.34 -6.70 -19.03
C GLU A 13 15.88 -6.06 -17.75
N HIS A 14 15.51 -4.80 -17.55
CA HIS A 14 15.69 -4.08 -16.30
C HIS A 14 14.85 -4.79 -15.23
N LYS A 15 15.36 -5.92 -14.75
CA LYS A 15 14.86 -6.67 -13.60
C LYS A 15 15.27 -5.88 -12.36
N HIS A 16 14.64 -4.72 -12.19
CA HIS A 16 14.68 -4.04 -10.91
C HIS A 16 13.96 -4.94 -9.91
N ASN A 17 14.75 -5.65 -9.12
CA ASN A 17 14.27 -6.29 -7.92
C ASN A 17 14.08 -5.18 -6.88
N TRP A 18 12.95 -4.46 -6.97
CA TRP A 18 12.44 -3.72 -5.83
C TRP A 18 11.89 -4.76 -4.87
N ASP A 19 12.73 -5.24 -3.97
CA ASP A 19 12.30 -6.04 -2.82
C ASP A 19 11.50 -5.09 -1.90
N VAL A 20 10.24 -4.85 -2.27
CA VAL A 20 9.33 -3.97 -1.53
C VAL A 20 8.98 -4.68 -0.24
N THR A 21 9.52 -4.19 0.87
CA THR A 21 9.19 -4.73 2.19
C THR A 21 7.89 -4.09 2.66
N TRP A 22 7.01 -4.92 3.21
CA TRP A 22 5.72 -4.51 3.71
C TRP A 22 5.72 -4.60 5.22
N CYS A 23 5.60 -3.47 5.90
CA CYS A 23 5.54 -3.39 7.35
C CYS A 23 4.09 -3.18 7.81
N PRO A 24 3.57 -4.01 8.73
CA PRO A 24 2.31 -3.73 9.39
C PRO A 24 2.51 -2.55 10.34
N VAL A 25 1.66 -1.54 10.22
CA VAL A 25 1.68 -0.37 11.07
C VAL A 25 0.30 -0.17 11.68
N GLU A 26 0.29 0.10 12.99
CA GLU A 26 -0.92 0.21 13.79
C GLU A 26 -1.08 1.63 14.33
N GLU A 27 -2.29 2.16 14.20
CA GLU A 27 -2.65 3.51 14.64
C GLU A 27 -3.99 3.48 15.37
N LYS A 28 -4.06 4.21 16.49
CA LYS A 28 -5.32 4.41 17.22
C LYS A 28 -5.98 5.69 16.74
N LEU A 29 -7.18 5.56 16.21
CA LEU A 29 -8.01 6.69 15.77
C LEU A 29 -9.24 6.82 16.67
N GLN A 30 -9.74 8.04 16.78
CA GLN A 30 -11.00 8.29 17.44
C GLN A 30 -12.18 7.78 16.60
N GLY A 31 -13.25 7.37 17.28
CA GLY A 31 -14.47 6.80 16.71
C GLY A 31 -14.43 5.29 16.57
N GLY A 32 -15.58 4.71 16.23
CA GLY A 32 -15.74 3.27 16.02
C GLY A 32 -15.33 2.80 14.62
N CYS A 33 -15.14 1.49 14.48
CA CYS A 33 -15.15 0.85 13.17
C CYS A 33 -16.58 0.74 12.69
N GLU A 34 -16.92 1.53 11.68
CA GLU A 34 -18.22 1.42 11.02
C GLU A 34 -18.35 0.03 10.39
N ALA A 35 -19.54 -0.57 10.46
CA ALA A 35 -19.81 -1.91 9.92
C ALA A 35 -19.51 -2.01 8.41
N ILE A 36 -19.56 -0.88 7.71
CA ILE A 36 -19.20 -0.75 6.30
C ILE A 36 -18.24 0.43 6.17
N GLY A 37 -17.08 0.21 5.55
CA GLY A 37 -16.13 1.30 5.23
C GLY A 37 -15.11 1.66 6.31
N GLY A 38 -15.11 1.01 7.49
CA GLY A 38 -14.09 1.23 8.52
C GLY A 38 -12.65 1.03 8.00
N GLU A 39 -12.44 0.00 7.17
CA GLU A 39 -11.17 -0.29 6.50
C GLU A 39 -10.76 0.82 5.52
N PHE A 40 -11.72 1.37 4.78
CA PHE A 40 -11.48 2.49 3.87
C PHE A 40 -11.08 3.77 4.63
N VAL A 41 -11.71 4.04 5.77
CA VAL A 41 -11.31 5.16 6.63
C VAL A 41 -9.88 4.98 7.14
N CYS A 42 -9.49 3.77 7.54
CA CYS A 42 -8.10 3.45 7.89
C CYS A 42 -7.17 3.68 6.69
N PHE A 43 -7.51 3.18 5.51
CA PHE A 43 -6.73 3.37 4.29
C PHE A 43 -6.52 4.85 3.94
N VAL A 44 -7.58 5.67 4.01
CA VAL A 44 -7.50 7.11 3.75
C VAL A 44 -6.64 7.81 4.80
N HIS A 45 -6.75 7.42 6.08
CA HIS A 45 -5.92 7.97 7.14
C HIS A 45 -4.43 7.68 6.88
N PHE A 46 -4.08 6.42 6.60
CA PHE A 46 -2.71 6.02 6.32
C PHE A 46 -2.16 6.68 5.05
N SER A 47 -2.96 6.77 3.99
CA SER A 47 -2.61 7.45 2.75
C SER A 47 -2.29 8.94 2.98
N ARG A 48 -3.05 9.60 3.87
CA ARG A 48 -2.81 11.00 4.25
C ARG A 48 -1.60 11.17 5.16
N LYS A 49 -1.34 10.21 6.05
CA LYS A 49 -0.26 10.28 7.05
C LYS A 49 1.11 9.95 6.46
N TYR A 50 1.20 8.85 5.72
CA TYR A 50 2.46 8.32 5.19
C TYR A 50 2.72 8.68 3.72
N GLY A 51 1.71 9.20 3.03
CA GLY A 51 1.77 9.49 1.60
C GLY A 51 1.33 8.31 0.73
N LEU A 52 0.83 8.62 -0.46
CA LEU A 52 0.37 7.61 -1.43
C LEU A 52 1.52 6.72 -1.96
N GLU A 53 2.75 7.21 -1.88
CA GLU A 53 3.97 6.48 -2.25
C GLU A 53 4.23 5.25 -1.36
N MET A 54 3.76 5.29 -0.10
CA MET A 54 3.87 4.17 0.83
C MET A 54 2.83 3.06 0.57
N MET A 55 1.95 3.27 -0.42
CA MET A 55 0.96 2.31 -0.94
C MET A 55 0.25 1.48 0.15
N PRO A 56 -0.41 2.10 1.15
CA PRO A 56 -1.06 1.36 2.22
C PRO A 56 -2.04 0.31 1.69
N LYS A 57 -1.92 -0.92 2.19
CA LYS A 57 -2.77 -2.05 1.80
C LYS A 57 -3.17 -2.90 3.00
N ASN A 58 -4.04 -3.88 2.78
CA ASN A 58 -4.52 -4.82 3.81
C ASN A 58 -5.04 -4.13 5.09
N CYS A 59 -5.63 -2.95 4.93
CA CYS A 59 -6.09 -2.14 6.04
C CYS A 59 -7.24 -2.83 6.78
N LYS A 60 -7.07 -3.01 8.09
CA LYS A 60 -8.06 -3.56 9.00
C LYS A 60 -8.49 -2.51 9.99
N CYS A 61 -9.77 -2.57 10.37
CA CYS A 61 -10.33 -1.76 11.43
C CYS A 61 -10.80 -2.69 12.54
N SER A 62 -10.31 -2.49 13.76
CA SER A 62 -10.79 -3.17 14.97
C SER A 62 -11.24 -2.16 16.03
N PRO A 63 -12.38 -2.36 16.71
CA PRO A 63 -12.76 -1.50 17.82
C PRO A 63 -11.73 -1.61 18.96
N SER A 64 -11.28 -0.48 19.49
CA SER A 64 -10.25 -0.37 20.54
C SER A 64 -10.74 0.51 21.69
N GLY A 65 -11.91 0.19 22.25
CA GLY A 65 -12.56 0.92 23.33
C GLY A 65 -13.91 1.52 22.92
N SER A 66 -14.51 2.32 23.82
CA SER A 66 -15.87 2.85 23.62
C SER A 66 -15.99 3.91 22.52
N ASP A 67 -14.91 4.63 22.19
CA ASP A 67 -14.88 5.68 21.15
C ASP A 67 -13.55 5.69 20.39
N GLN A 68 -12.93 4.52 20.26
CA GLN A 68 -11.62 4.38 19.64
C GLN A 68 -11.61 3.15 18.74
N LYS A 69 -10.82 3.24 17.68
CA LYS A 69 -10.55 2.15 16.75
C LYS A 69 -9.06 2.01 16.55
N LEU A 70 -8.63 0.78 16.39
CA LEU A 70 -7.31 0.41 15.95
C LEU A 70 -7.37 0.18 14.45
N CYS A 71 -6.60 0.96 13.71
CA CYS A 71 -6.37 0.78 12.29
C CYS A 71 -5.02 0.13 12.09
N THR A 72 -4.98 -0.98 11.37
CA THR A 72 -3.74 -1.68 11.03
C THR A 72 -3.64 -1.74 9.51
N CYS A 73 -2.59 -1.20 8.90
CA CYS A 73 -2.36 -1.28 7.46
C CYS A 73 -0.91 -1.71 7.19
N ASP A 74 -0.69 -2.45 6.11
CA ASP A 74 0.65 -2.74 5.62
C ASP A 74 1.10 -1.58 4.72
N ILE A 75 2.25 -0.98 5.01
CA ILE A 75 2.87 0.06 4.19
C ILE A 75 4.24 -0.38 3.70
N ILE A 76 4.75 0.32 2.68
CA ILE A 76 6.13 0.13 2.24
C ILE A 76 7.09 0.64 3.32
N CYS A 77 8.10 -0.18 3.62
CA CYS A 77 9.28 0.08 4.42
C CYS A 77 10.47 -0.64 3.74
#